data_AF-A0A933WQC2-F1
#
_entry.id   AF-A0A933WQC2-F1
#
_cell.length_a   1.000
_cell.length_b   1.000
_cell.length_c   1.000
_cell.angle_alpha   90.00
_cell.angle_beta   90.00
_cell.angle_gamma   90.00
#
_symmetry.space_group_name_H-M   'P 1'
#
loop_
_entity.id
_entity.type
_entity.pdbx_description
1 polymer ?
#
loop_
_entity_poly.entity_id
_entity_poly.type
_entity_poly.pdbx_seq_one_letter_code
_entity_poly.pdbx_strand_id
1 'polypeptide(L)'
;MSKHRSLCLHLGIILAAFCFAVMQWNTADGADWKSYAENQNFSFYYNAEEPDPLKEILNIFKKRIVRVWTKRAVKNNKGRNWQIQENKRLGLSIKDYEQYEYTLSLKEINCSDKMIRLLSEADYAKEGNSLAKSESPFTGWGPVVPASSDESLYKAVCLFPEAEKH
;
A
#
# COMPACT_ATOMS: atom_id res chain seq x y z
N MET A 1 -28.77 -44.34 36.27
CA MET A 1 -27.96 -43.10 36.44
C MET A 1 -26.83 -42.96 35.41
N SER A 2 -27.01 -43.32 34.13
CA SER A 2 -25.92 -43.29 33.12
C SER A 2 -26.15 -42.32 31.95
N LYS A 3 -27.41 -42.09 31.55
CA LYS A 3 -27.73 -41.28 30.35
C LYS A 3 -27.46 -39.77 30.49
N HIS A 4 -27.54 -39.20 31.70
CA HIS A 4 -27.35 -37.76 31.91
C HIS A 4 -25.89 -37.30 31.84
N ARG A 5 -24.91 -38.17 32.14
CA ARG A 5 -23.48 -37.82 32.07
C ARG A 5 -22.97 -37.74 30.63
N SER A 6 -23.51 -38.56 29.73
CA SER A 6 -23.12 -38.60 28.31
C SER A 6 -23.61 -37.38 27.52
N LEU A 7 -24.80 -36.85 27.82
CA LEU A 7 -25.32 -35.65 27.14
C LEU A 7 -24.53 -34.37 27.47
N CYS A 8 -24.11 -34.16 28.72
CA CYS A 8 -23.32 -32.99 29.10
C CYS A 8 -21.94 -32.98 28.43
N LEU A 9 -21.32 -34.15 28.23
CA LEU A 9 -20.02 -34.27 27.58
C LEU A 9 -20.12 -33.90 26.09
N HIS A 10 -21.17 -34.34 25.40
CA HIS A 10 -21.37 -34.05 23.98
C HIS A 10 -21.77 -32.58 23.72
N LEU A 11 -22.58 -31.96 24.60
CA LEU A 11 -22.85 -30.52 24.48
C LEU A 11 -21.59 -29.67 24.72
N GLY A 12 -20.74 -30.04 25.68
CA GLY A 12 -19.49 -29.33 25.96
C GLY A 12 -18.50 -29.37 24.80
N ILE A 13 -18.42 -30.50 24.09
CA ILE A 13 -17.54 -30.67 22.91
C ILE A 13 -18.05 -29.84 21.72
N ILE A 14 -19.37 -29.79 21.49
CA ILE A 14 -19.97 -29.00 20.41
C ILE A 14 -19.79 -27.49 20.66
N LEU A 15 -19.97 -27.03 21.90
CA LEU A 15 -19.72 -25.65 22.30
C LEU A 15 -18.24 -25.26 22.19
N ALA A 16 -17.31 -26.14 22.57
CA ALA A 16 -15.87 -25.89 22.43
C ALA A 16 -15.42 -25.81 20.96
N ALA A 17 -15.98 -26.66 20.09
CA ALA A 17 -15.70 -26.63 18.65
C ALA A 17 -16.24 -25.34 17.99
N PHE A 18 -17.40 -24.85 18.44
CA PHE A 18 -17.97 -23.59 17.97
C PHE A 18 -17.12 -22.38 18.41
N CYS A 19 -16.63 -22.37 19.65
CA CYS A 19 -15.72 -21.32 20.14
C CYS A 19 -14.38 -21.29 19.39
N PHE A 20 -13.83 -22.46 19.01
CA PHE A 20 -12.59 -22.52 18.23
C PHE A 20 -12.77 -22.05 16.78
N ALA A 21 -13.95 -22.28 16.18
CA ALA A 21 -14.28 -21.80 14.83
C ALA A 21 -14.48 -20.27 14.77
N VAL A 22 -14.97 -19.65 15.86
CA VAL A 22 -15.20 -18.19 15.93
C VAL A 22 -13.89 -17.43 16.22
N MET A 23 -12.91 -18.04 16.88
CA MET A 23 -11.61 -17.41 17.17
C MET A 23 -10.58 -17.51 16.03
N GLN A 24 -10.91 -18.16 14.91
CA GLN A 24 -10.07 -18.23 13.71
C GLN A 24 -10.46 -17.20 12.64
N TRP A 25 -11.20 -16.15 12.99
CA TRP A 25 -11.11 -14.90 12.25
C TRP A 25 -9.73 -14.32 12.49
N ASN A 26 -8.76 -14.85 11.74
CA ASN A 26 -7.56 -14.13 11.39
C ASN A 26 -8.04 -12.78 10.86
N THR A 27 -7.93 -11.74 11.68
CA THR A 27 -7.74 -10.39 11.16
C THR A 27 -6.45 -10.48 10.36
N ALA A 28 -6.58 -10.80 9.07
CA ALA A 28 -5.55 -10.48 8.11
C ALA A 28 -5.42 -8.97 8.23
N ASP A 29 -4.39 -8.53 8.95
CA ASP A 29 -4.08 -7.14 9.19
C ASP A 29 -3.62 -6.58 7.84
N GLY A 30 -4.60 -6.28 6.98
CA GLY A 30 -4.37 -5.67 5.70
C GLY A 30 -3.80 -4.30 5.99
N ALA A 31 -2.59 -4.02 5.52
CA ALA A 31 -1.91 -2.75 5.77
C ALA A 31 -2.86 -1.55 5.67
N ASP A 32 -2.78 -0.62 6.63
CA ASP A 32 -3.63 0.58 6.71
C ASP A 32 -3.34 1.57 5.57
N TRP A 33 -3.87 1.28 4.39
CA TRP A 33 -3.75 2.11 3.19
C TRP A 33 -4.57 3.39 3.32
N LYS A 34 -3.91 4.54 3.34
CA LYS A 34 -4.53 5.87 3.37
C LYS A 34 -4.61 6.45 1.96
N SER A 35 -5.75 7.02 1.57
CA SER A 35 -5.89 7.70 0.26
C SER A 35 -5.11 9.02 0.27
N TYR A 36 -4.40 9.33 -0.83
CA TYR A 36 -3.74 10.63 -1.00
C TYR A 36 -4.08 11.35 -2.31
N ALA A 37 -4.59 10.64 -3.32
CA ALA A 37 -5.00 11.23 -4.58
C ALA A 37 -5.99 10.31 -5.32
N GLU A 38 -6.67 10.88 -6.31
CA GLU A 38 -7.42 10.13 -7.31
C GLU A 38 -7.44 10.89 -8.64
N ASN A 39 -7.71 10.16 -9.72
CA ASN A 39 -8.07 10.74 -11.00
C ASN A 39 -9.18 9.92 -11.67
N GLN A 40 -9.46 10.20 -12.95
CA GLN A 40 -10.51 9.51 -13.71
C GLN A 40 -10.29 7.98 -13.84
N ASN A 41 -9.04 7.52 -13.77
CA ASN A 41 -8.64 6.15 -14.07
C ASN A 41 -8.21 5.38 -12.81
N PHE A 42 -7.65 6.07 -11.81
CA PHE A 42 -6.95 5.45 -10.69
C PHE A 42 -7.27 6.11 -9.34
N SER A 43 -7.24 5.30 -8.29
CA SER A 43 -7.18 5.73 -6.90
C SER A 43 -5.79 5.44 -6.33
N PHE A 44 -5.27 6.36 -5.53
CA PHE A 44 -3.90 6.29 -5.01
C PHE A 44 -3.87 6.25 -3.50
N TYR A 45 -3.15 5.28 -2.96
CA TYR A 45 -3.02 5.03 -1.55
C TYR A 45 -1.56 4.95 -1.12
N TYR A 46 -1.28 5.22 0.15
CA TYR A 46 0.03 5.02 0.75
C TYR A 46 -0.11 4.29 2.08
N ASN A 47 0.90 3.50 2.45
CA ASN A 47 1.06 3.06 3.82
C ASN A 47 2.11 3.97 4.48
N ALA A 48 1.74 4.67 5.53
CA ALA A 48 2.78 5.17 6.42
C ALA A 48 3.09 3.99 7.35
N GLU A 49 4.26 3.38 7.24
CA GLU A 49 4.79 2.65 8.40
C GLU A 49 4.72 3.64 9.58
N GLU A 50 4.17 3.21 10.71
CA GLU A 50 4.15 4.05 11.90
C GLU A 50 5.59 4.52 12.15
N PRO A 51 5.81 5.84 12.27
CA PRO A 51 7.15 6.35 12.45
C PRO A 51 7.74 5.75 13.72
N ASP A 52 8.78 4.93 13.57
CA ASP A 52 9.60 4.47 14.69
C ASP A 52 10.10 5.72 15.45
N PRO A 53 9.68 5.94 16.71
CA PRO A 53 9.99 7.16 17.45
C PRO A 53 11.51 7.42 17.55
N LEU A 54 12.33 6.37 17.51
CA LEU A 54 13.79 6.49 17.53
C LEU A 54 14.35 6.95 16.17
N LYS A 55 13.69 6.61 15.05
CA LYS A 55 14.06 7.12 13.72
C LYS A 55 13.65 8.58 13.54
N GLU A 56 12.58 9.05 14.17
CA GLU A 56 12.19 10.46 14.12
C GLU A 56 13.21 11.37 14.77
N ILE A 57 13.73 10.99 15.95
CA ILE A 57 14.76 11.78 16.66
C ILE A 57 16.05 11.90 15.82
N LEU A 58 16.43 10.83 15.11
CA LEU A 58 17.58 10.85 14.19
C LEU A 58 17.31 11.67 12.91
N ASN A 59 16.05 11.79 12.48
CA ASN A 59 15.60 12.56 11.32
C ASN A 59 15.48 14.08 11.58
N ILE A 60 15.54 14.54 12.84
CA ILE A 60 15.59 15.98 13.15
C ILE A 60 16.89 16.62 12.63
N PHE A 61 17.98 15.85 12.58
CA PHE A 61 19.31 16.32 12.15
C PHE A 61 19.72 15.85 10.75
N LYS A 62 18.89 15.07 10.06
CA LYS A 62 19.14 14.56 8.70
C LYS A 62 18.02 15.04 7.78
N LYS A 63 18.34 15.21 6.50
CA LYS A 63 17.33 15.39 5.44
C LYS A 63 16.21 14.39 5.69
N ARG A 64 14.98 14.87 5.92
CA ARG A 64 13.85 14.02 6.32
C ARG A 64 13.42 13.18 5.12
N ILE A 65 14.13 12.07 4.91
CA ILE A 65 13.83 11.10 3.86
C ILE A 65 12.81 10.11 4.40
N VAL A 66 11.61 10.15 3.83
CA VAL A 66 10.53 9.21 4.13
C VAL A 66 10.55 8.10 3.08
N ARG A 67 10.54 6.85 3.53
CA ARG A 67 10.32 5.68 2.67
C ARG A 67 8.87 5.23 2.84
N VAL A 68 8.18 5.00 1.73
CA VAL A 68 6.72 4.80 1.72
C VAL A 68 6.33 3.81 0.62
N TRP A 69 5.47 2.84 0.92
CA TRP A 69 4.79 2.11 -0.14
C TRP A 69 3.57 2.88 -0.61
N THR A 70 3.35 2.82 -1.92
CA THR A 70 2.16 3.36 -2.56
C THR A 70 1.46 2.29 -3.37
N LYS A 71 0.14 2.40 -3.45
CA LYS A 71 -0.73 1.57 -4.28
C LYS A 71 -1.49 2.45 -5.25
N ARG A 72 -1.36 2.20 -6.55
CA ARG A 72 -2.20 2.77 -7.60
C ARG A 72 -3.18 1.70 -8.06
N ALA A 73 -4.47 1.84 -7.74
CA ALA A 73 -5.50 0.87 -8.10
C ALA A 73 -6.38 1.40 -9.26
N VAL A 74 -6.75 0.53 -10.19
CA VAL A 74 -7.70 0.88 -11.26
C VAL A 74 -9.09 1.12 -10.69
N LYS A 75 -9.79 2.15 -11.18
CA LYS A 75 -11.18 2.41 -10.79
C LYS A 75 -12.17 1.62 -11.65
N ASN A 76 -11.80 1.29 -12.88
CA ASN A 76 -12.66 0.68 -13.89
C ASN A 76 -11.84 0.19 -15.10
N ASN A 77 -12.54 -0.36 -16.11
CA ASN A 77 -11.95 -0.84 -17.35
C ASN A 77 -11.22 0.25 -18.16
N LYS A 78 -11.59 1.54 -18.02
CA LYS A 78 -10.88 2.65 -18.68
C LYS A 78 -9.48 2.79 -18.11
N GLY A 79 -9.31 2.69 -16.79
CA GLY A 79 -8.00 2.71 -16.15
C GLY A 79 -7.12 1.53 -16.54
N ARG A 80 -7.72 0.33 -16.63
CA ARG A 80 -7.03 -0.88 -17.11
C ARG A 80 -6.56 -0.74 -18.56
N ASN A 81 -7.45 -0.29 -19.44
CA ASN A 81 -7.11 -0.02 -20.84
C ASN A 81 -6.04 1.06 -20.98
N TRP A 82 -6.08 2.09 -20.12
CA TRP A 82 -5.04 3.11 -20.08
C TRP A 82 -3.67 2.49 -19.78
N GLN A 83 -3.56 1.58 -18.79
CA GLN A 83 -2.30 0.89 -18.48
C GLN A 83 -1.81 0.03 -19.64
N ILE A 84 -2.70 -0.71 -20.30
CA ILE A 84 -2.36 -1.52 -21.49
C ILE A 84 -1.78 -0.63 -22.60
N GLN A 85 -2.40 0.52 -22.87
CA GLN A 85 -1.92 1.45 -23.90
C GLN A 85 -0.58 2.09 -23.52
N GLU A 86 -0.39 2.42 -22.25
CA GLU A 86 0.88 2.95 -21.75
C GLU A 86 2.01 1.92 -21.88
N ASN A 87 1.75 0.65 -21.53
CA ASN A 87 2.72 -0.43 -21.74
C ASN A 87 3.07 -0.58 -23.22
N LYS A 88 2.09 -0.56 -24.14
CA LYS A 88 2.36 -0.58 -25.59
C LYS A 88 3.24 0.58 -26.02
N ARG A 89 2.94 1.80 -25.55
CA ARG A 89 3.69 3.02 -25.88
C ARG A 89 5.15 2.92 -25.41
N LEU A 90 5.38 2.27 -24.27
CA LEU A 90 6.71 2.05 -23.69
C LEU A 90 7.41 0.79 -24.23
N GLY A 91 6.77 0.01 -25.11
CA GLY A 91 7.32 -1.25 -25.62
C GLY A 91 7.38 -2.37 -24.57
N LEU A 92 6.59 -2.26 -23.49
CA LEU A 92 6.48 -3.25 -22.44
C LEU A 92 5.47 -4.35 -22.81
N SER A 93 5.62 -5.51 -22.18
CA SER A 93 4.64 -6.59 -22.32
C SER A 93 3.25 -6.14 -21.84
N ILE A 94 2.24 -6.59 -22.56
CA ILE A 94 0.82 -6.46 -22.18
C ILE A 94 0.17 -7.80 -21.89
N LYS A 95 0.96 -8.88 -21.87
CA LYS A 95 0.46 -10.21 -21.59
C LYS A 95 -0.20 -10.22 -20.21
N ASP A 96 -1.43 -10.71 -20.15
CA ASP A 96 -2.24 -10.85 -18.95
C ASP A 96 -2.69 -9.52 -18.29
N TYR A 97 -2.43 -8.36 -18.94
CA TYR A 97 -2.82 -7.05 -18.40
C TYR A 97 -4.33 -6.76 -18.50
N GLU A 98 -5.12 -7.59 -19.17
CA GLU A 98 -6.57 -7.61 -19.01
C GLU A 98 -6.99 -7.98 -17.57
N GLN A 99 -6.09 -8.56 -16.77
CA GLN A 99 -6.28 -8.86 -15.35
C GLN A 99 -5.66 -7.82 -14.41
N TYR A 100 -4.92 -6.82 -14.92
CA TYR A 100 -4.28 -5.75 -14.13
C TYR A 100 -5.23 -4.97 -13.21
N GLU A 101 -4.94 -4.98 -11.91
CA GLU A 101 -5.77 -4.35 -10.88
C GLU A 101 -5.06 -3.21 -10.17
N TYR A 102 -3.77 -3.39 -9.84
CA TYR A 102 -3.02 -2.36 -9.14
C TYR A 102 -1.52 -2.48 -9.37
N THR A 103 -0.85 -1.37 -9.11
CA THR A 103 0.60 -1.27 -9.01
C THR A 103 0.97 -0.98 -7.56
N LEU A 104 1.97 -1.68 -7.02
CA LEU A 104 2.65 -1.31 -5.78
C LEU A 104 4.01 -0.72 -6.09
N SER A 105 4.32 0.42 -5.47
CA SER A 105 5.59 1.11 -5.70
C SER A 105 6.22 1.49 -4.35
N LEU A 106 7.49 1.16 -4.15
CA LEU A 106 8.29 1.64 -3.03
C LEU A 106 9.00 2.93 -3.44
N LYS A 107 8.73 4.01 -2.72
CA LYS A 107 9.27 5.33 -3.00
C LYS A 107 10.04 5.88 -1.81
N GLU A 108 11.02 6.73 -2.10
CA GLU A 108 11.62 7.60 -1.10
C GLU A 108 11.38 9.06 -1.45
N ILE A 109 11.08 9.86 -0.43
CA ILE A 109 10.75 11.27 -0.54
C ILE A 109 11.63 12.04 0.41
N ASN A 110 12.46 12.91 -0.13
CA ASN A 110 13.23 13.87 0.65
C ASN A 110 12.33 15.09 0.91
N CYS A 111 11.79 15.17 2.11
CA CYS A 111 10.87 16.22 2.51
C CYS A 111 11.52 17.61 2.55
N SER A 112 12.83 17.69 2.80
CA SER A 112 13.59 18.94 2.87
C SER A 112 13.81 19.55 1.50
N ASP A 113 14.20 18.73 0.52
CA ASP A 113 14.57 19.20 -0.83
C ASP A 113 13.43 19.06 -1.86
N LYS A 114 12.26 18.54 -1.43
CA LYS A 114 11.10 18.22 -2.30
C LYS A 114 11.51 17.34 -3.51
N MET A 115 12.28 16.28 -3.19
CA MET A 115 12.74 15.30 -4.17
C MET A 115 12.12 13.93 -3.92
N ILE A 116 11.99 13.12 -4.97
CA ILE A 116 11.41 11.78 -4.92
C ILE A 116 12.21 10.81 -5.80
N ARG A 117 12.25 9.54 -5.42
CA ARG A 117 12.77 8.45 -6.24
C ARG A 117 11.96 7.17 -6.10
N LEU A 118 11.86 6.43 -7.20
CA LEU A 118 11.26 5.10 -7.25
C LEU A 118 12.33 4.03 -7.01
N LEU A 119 12.14 3.21 -5.98
CA LEU A 119 13.07 2.13 -5.62
C LEU A 119 12.65 0.79 -6.24
N SER A 120 11.34 0.50 -6.25
CA SER A 120 10.78 -0.68 -6.87
C SER A 120 9.33 -0.46 -7.25
N GLU A 121 8.86 -1.23 -8.23
CA GLU A 121 7.49 -1.25 -8.68
C GLU A 121 7.07 -2.66 -9.11
N ALA A 122 5.84 -3.05 -8.83
CA ALA A 122 5.26 -4.30 -9.28
C ALA A 122 3.79 -4.15 -9.63
N ASP A 123 3.39 -4.71 -10.77
CA ASP A 123 2.03 -4.75 -11.27
C ASP A 123 1.39 -6.08 -10.90
N TYR A 124 0.13 -6.04 -10.46
CA TYR A 124 -0.60 -7.19 -9.96
C TYR A 124 -1.95 -7.35 -10.63
N ALA A 125 -2.32 -8.61 -10.87
CA ALA A 125 -3.67 -9.00 -11.22
C ALA A 125 -4.59 -8.97 -9.99
N LYS A 126 -5.90 -9.11 -10.22
CA LYS A 126 -6.93 -9.12 -9.17
C LYS A 126 -6.69 -10.22 -8.12
N GLU A 127 -6.19 -11.38 -8.55
CA GLU A 127 -5.89 -12.54 -7.71
C GLU A 127 -4.56 -12.39 -6.94
N GLY A 128 -3.85 -11.26 -7.10
CA GLY A 128 -2.55 -11.01 -6.48
C GLY A 128 -1.37 -11.62 -7.23
N ASN A 129 -1.59 -12.17 -8.43
CA ASN A 129 -0.52 -12.65 -9.29
C ASN A 129 0.31 -11.48 -9.82
N SER A 130 1.64 -11.56 -9.75
CA SER A 130 2.55 -10.56 -10.31
C SER A 130 2.53 -10.63 -11.84
N LEU A 131 2.26 -9.50 -12.49
CA LEU A 131 2.28 -9.34 -13.95
C LEU A 131 3.66 -8.86 -14.43
N ALA A 132 4.23 -7.89 -13.69
CA ALA A 132 5.54 -7.34 -13.96
C ALA A 132 6.16 -6.83 -12.67
N LYS A 133 7.49 -6.79 -12.61
CA LYS A 133 8.24 -6.21 -11.50
C LYS A 133 9.49 -5.54 -12.01
N SER A 134 9.83 -4.41 -11.42
CA SER A 134 11.09 -3.72 -11.61
C SER A 134 11.67 -3.30 -10.26
N GLU A 135 12.99 -3.38 -10.14
CA GLU A 135 13.74 -2.86 -9.00
C GLU A 135 14.85 -1.99 -9.54
N SER A 136 14.98 -0.79 -8.98
CA SER A 136 16.05 0.14 -9.31
C SER A 136 16.43 0.88 -8.03
N PRO A 137 17.18 0.23 -7.13
CA PRO A 137 17.56 0.82 -5.84
C PRO A 137 18.49 2.04 -6.01
N PHE A 138 19.10 2.19 -7.19
CA PHE A 138 20.00 3.29 -7.53
C PHE A 138 19.36 4.35 -8.44
N THR A 139 18.03 4.37 -8.57
CA THR A 139 17.35 5.44 -9.32
C THR A 139 17.74 6.81 -8.77
N GLY A 140 18.10 7.72 -9.67
CA GLY A 140 18.41 9.11 -9.32
C GLY A 140 17.21 9.82 -8.69
N TRP A 141 17.49 10.86 -7.90
CA TRP A 141 16.46 11.72 -7.36
C TRP A 141 15.88 12.63 -8.45
N GLY A 142 14.56 12.70 -8.54
CA GLY A 142 13.83 13.66 -9.37
C GLY A 142 13.08 14.67 -8.50
N PRO A 143 12.79 15.88 -9.02
CA PRO A 143 11.94 16.83 -8.30
C PRO A 143 10.51 16.30 -8.21
N VAL A 144 9.83 16.58 -7.09
CA VAL A 144 8.38 16.35 -7.00
C VAL A 144 7.67 17.38 -7.89
N VAL A 145 7.05 16.89 -8.96
CA VAL A 145 6.38 17.72 -9.96
C VAL A 145 5.12 18.36 -9.37
N PRO A 146 4.92 19.69 -9.47
CA PRO A 146 3.69 20.34 -9.03
C PRO A 146 2.43 19.80 -9.72
N ALA A 147 1.29 19.84 -9.04
CA ALA A 147 -0.01 19.35 -9.53
C ALA A 147 0.00 17.87 -10.00
N SER A 148 0.93 17.07 -9.47
CA SER A 148 1.00 15.63 -9.71
C SER A 148 0.50 14.83 -8.51
N SER A 149 0.22 13.54 -8.71
CA SER A 149 -0.05 12.63 -7.59
C SER A 149 1.12 12.56 -6.61
N ASP A 150 2.37 12.68 -7.10
CA ASP A 150 3.55 12.67 -6.23
C ASP A 150 3.63 13.92 -5.33
N GLU A 151 3.09 15.06 -5.76
CA GLU A 151 2.96 16.23 -4.88
C GLU A 151 1.93 16.01 -3.78
N SER A 152 0.79 15.38 -4.10
CA SER A 152 -0.19 15.01 -3.08
C SER A 152 0.39 14.02 -2.07
N LEU A 153 1.18 13.05 -2.54
CA LEU A 153 1.91 12.12 -1.67
C LEU A 153 2.91 12.86 -0.78
N TYR A 154 3.71 13.77 -1.35
CA TYR A 154 4.65 14.61 -0.59
C TYR A 154 3.93 15.36 0.54
N LYS A 155 2.79 16.02 0.24
CA LYS A 155 2.01 16.75 1.25
C LYS A 155 1.47 15.82 2.34
N ALA A 156 1.06 14.60 1.99
CA ALA A 156 0.51 13.63 2.93
C ALA A 156 1.56 13.06 3.89
N VAL A 157 2.82 12.93 3.47
CA VAL A 157 3.88 12.25 4.24
C VAL A 157 4.92 13.19 4.84
N CYS A 158 5.03 14.41 4.32
CA CYS A 158 5.99 15.41 4.79
C CYS A 158 5.36 16.44 5.74
N LEU A 159 4.40 16.02 6.58
CA LEU A 159 3.77 16.89 7.58
C LEU A 159 4.84 17.57 8.45
N PHE A 160 4.99 18.87 8.28
CA PHE A 160 5.69 19.71 9.25
C PHE A 160 4.62 20.14 10.25
N PRO A 161 4.77 19.88 11.56
CA PRO A 161 4.07 20.69 12.54
C PRO A 161 4.42 22.13 12.16
N GLU A 162 3.44 22.93 11.76
CA GLU A 162 3.62 24.37 11.83
C GLU A 162 4.05 24.62 13.27
N ALA A 163 5.25 25.17 13.47
CA ALA A 163 5.62 25.68 14.77
C ALA A 163 4.49 26.64 15.13
N GLU A 164 3.65 26.21 16.07
CA GLU A 164 2.57 27.03 16.61
C GLU A 164 3.22 28.35 17.00
N LYS A 165 2.90 29.40 16.24
CA LYS A 165 3.19 30.77 16.66
C LYS A 165 2.25 31.06 17.82
N HIS A 166 2.65 30.68 19.02
CA HIS A 166 2.08 31.13 20.27
C HIS A 166 3.16 31.86 21.08
#